data_AF-A0A316LS76-F1
#
_entry.id   AF-A0A316LS76-F1
#
_cell.length_a   1.000
_cell.length_b   1.000
_cell.length_c   1.000
_cell.angle_alpha   90.00
_cell.angle_beta   90.00
_cell.angle_gamma   90.00
#
_symmetry.space_group_name_H-M   'P 1'
#
loop_
_entity.id
_entity.type
_entity.pdbx_description
1 polymer ?
#
loop_
_entity_poly.entity_id
_entity_poly.type
_entity_poly.pdbx_seq_one_letter_code
_entity_poly.pdbx_strand_id
1 'polypeptide(L)' 'MLYPSVDKILNQVDSKYKLVHVIAERAKQIQETGWLQMKESDYKNKKELGRALEEVDAGLIKIK' A
#
# COMPACT_ATOMS: atom_id res chain seq x y z
N MET A 1 4.87 -0.11 14.74
CA MET A 1 4.44 -1.39 14.14
C MET A 1 3.93 -1.10 12.74
N LEU A 2 4.38 -1.83 11.73
CA LEU A 2 3.82 -1.69 10.38
C LEU A 2 2.37 -2.18 10.42
N TYR A 3 1.45 -1.29 10.04
CA TYR A 3 0.06 -1.61 9.81
C TYR A 3 -0.22 -1.34 8.33
N PRO A 4 -1.06 -2.14 7.65
CA PRO A 4 -1.48 -3.49 8.01
C PRO A 4 -0.31 -4.49 8.04
N SER A 5 -0.55 -5.68 8.59
CA SER A 5 0.47 -6.75 8.65
C SER A 5 0.72 -7.31 7.25
N VAL A 6 1.98 -7.42 6.85
CA VAL A 6 2.38 -7.88 5.51
C VAL A 6 1.81 -9.27 5.19
N ASP A 7 1.72 -10.15 6.19
CA ASP A 7 1.14 -11.49 6.05
C ASP A 7 -0.33 -11.49 5.63
N LYS A 8 -1.10 -10.48 6.07
CA LYS A 8 -2.51 -10.35 5.69
C LYS A 8 -2.64 -10.06 4.19
N ILE A 9 -1.76 -9.22 3.66
CA ILE A 9 -1.74 -8.84 2.25
C ILE A 9 -1.16 -9.98 1.39
N LEU A 10 -0.15 -10.69 1.90
CA LEU A 10 0.42 -11.87 1.23
C LEU A 10 -0.61 -12.96 0.97
N ASN A 11 -1.61 -13.13 1.83
CA ASN A 11 -2.71 -14.08 1.58
C ASN A 11 -3.61 -13.71 0.39
N GLN A 12 -3.54 -12.46 -0.09
CA GLN A 12 -4.35 -11.97 -1.20
C GLN A 12 -3.57 -11.88 -2.52
N VAL A 13 -2.25 -12.12 -2.51
CA VAL A 13 -1.37 -11.89 -3.65
C VAL A 13 -0.48 -13.11 -3.89
N ASP A 14 -0.46 -13.61 -5.11
CA ASP A 14 0.24 -14.85 -5.47
C ASP A 14 1.78 -14.78 -5.31
N SER A 15 2.35 -13.58 -5.20
CA SER A 15 3.80 -13.38 -5.11
C SER A 15 4.20 -12.24 -4.18
N LYS A 16 5.05 -12.59 -3.20
CA LYS A 16 5.69 -11.64 -2.29
C LYS A 16 6.51 -10.56 -3.01
N TYR A 17 7.21 -10.94 -4.08
CA TYR A 17 8.05 -9.99 -4.82
C TYR A 17 7.20 -8.98 -5.59
N LYS A 18 6.11 -9.44 -6.23
CA LYS A 18 5.15 -8.55 -6.90
C LYS A 18 4.57 -7.55 -5.90
N LEU A 19 4.16 -8.04 -4.73
CA LEU A 19 3.60 -7.20 -3.67
C LEU A 19 4.58 -6.08 -3.27
N VAL A 20 5.84 -6.42 -2.98
CA VAL A 20 6.86 -5.44 -2.58
C VAL A 20 7.11 -4.41 -3.69
N HIS A 21 7.19 -4.85 -4.95
CA HIS A 21 7.37 -3.94 -6.08
C HIS A 21 6.20 -2.96 -6.23
N VAL A 22 4.97 -3.45 -6.17
CA VAL A 22 3.77 -2.61 -6.30
C VAL A 22 3.68 -1.60 -5.16
N ILE A 23 3.95 -2.00 -3.92
CA ILE A 23 3.97 -1.09 -2.77
C ILE A 23 5.04 -0.02 -2.95
N ALA A 24 6.25 -0.39 -3.38
CA ALA A 24 7.35 0.55 -3.56
C ALA A 24 7.05 1.57 -4.66
N GLU A 25 6.53 1.11 -5.80
CA GLU A 25 6.11 1.98 -6.90
C GLU A 25 4.99 2.91 -6.46
N ARG A 26 3.99 2.39 -5.73
CA ARG A 26 2.89 3.20 -5.24
C ARG A 26 3.32 4.25 -4.21
N ALA A 27 4.20 3.87 -3.28
CA ALA A 27 4.76 4.81 -2.31
C ALA A 27 5.53 5.95 -3.00
N LYS A 28 6.28 5.63 -4.06
CA LYS A 28 6.96 6.64 -4.89
C LYS A 28 5.97 7.58 -5.59
N GLN A 29 4.90 7.05 -6.18
CA GLN A 29 3.86 7.87 -6.79
C GLN A 29 3.21 8.82 -5.78
N ILE A 30 2.89 8.35 -4.57
CA ILE A 30 2.33 9.20 -3.52
C ILE A 30 3.31 10.31 -3.16
N GLN A 31 4.60 9.99 -3.04
CA GLN A 31 5.63 10.99 -2.73
C GLN A 31 5.80 12.04 -3.84
N GLU A 32 5.71 11.64 -5.11
CA GLU A 32 5.88 12.54 -6.26
C GLU A 32 4.65 13.39 -6.55
N THR A 33 3.45 12.82 -6.40
CA THR A 33 2.19 13.48 -6.79
C THR A 33 1.42 14.06 -5.61
N GLY A 34 1.71 13.63 -4.38
CA GLY A 34 0.91 13.91 -3.19
C GLY A 34 -0.48 13.26 -3.22
N TRP A 35 -0.77 12.41 -4.21
CA TRP A 35 -2.12 11.90 -4.44
C TRP A 35 -2.39 10.59 -3.70
N LEU A 36 -3.42 10.63 -2.87
CA LEU A 36 -3.90 9.53 -2.05
C LEU A 36 -5.21 8.96 -2.62
N GLN A 37 -5.35 7.63 -2.64
CA GLN A 37 -6.57 6.95 -3.10
C GLN A 37 -7.70 7.03 -2.05
N MET A 38 -7.35 7.22 -0.78
CA MET A 38 -8.29 7.33 0.35
C MET A 38 -8.20 8.73 0.97
N LYS A 39 -9.13 9.05 1.87
CA LYS A 39 -9.04 10.29 2.64
C LYS A 39 -7.86 10.22 3.59
N GLU A 40 -7.17 11.34 3.81
CA GLU A 40 -6.02 11.39 4.72
C GLU A 40 -6.37 10.93 6.15
N SER A 41 -7.62 11.15 6.57
CA SER A 41 -8.17 10.69 7.86
C SER A 41 -8.24 9.17 8.02
N ASP A 42 -8.32 8.44 6.92
CA ASP A 42 -8.54 6.99 6.93
C ASP A 42 -7.21 6.22 7.02
N TYR A 43 -6.10 6.89 6.70
CA TYR A 43 -4.77 6.30 6.84
C TYR A 43 -4.30 6.31 8.29
N LYS A 44 -3.84 5.15 8.77
CA LYS A 44 -3.18 5.03 10.07
C LYS A 44 -1.70 5.39 9.98
N ASN A 45 -1.08 5.21 8.81
CA ASN A 45 0.30 5.57 8.60
C ASN A 45 0.46 7.00 8.09
N LYS A 46 1.52 7.64 8.59
CA LYS A 46 1.96 8.97 8.14
C LYS A 46 2.99 8.91 7.01
N LYS A 47 3.60 7.75 6.78
CA LYS A 47 4.61 7.55 5.73
C LYS A 47 3.98 6.95 4.49
N GLU A 48 4.47 7.35 3.33
CA GLU A 48 3.91 6.91 2.03
C GLU A 48 3.95 5.40 1.83
N LEU A 49 4.98 4.73 2.35
CA LEU A 49 5.06 3.26 2.30
C LEU A 49 3.91 2.59 3.07
N GLY A 50 3.57 3.13 4.24
CA GLY A 50 2.46 2.60 5.04
C GLY A 50 1.10 2.93 4.41
N ARG A 51 0.98 4.12 3.83
CA ARG A 51 -0.23 4.51 3.07
C ARG A 51 -0.43 3.62 1.85
N ALA A 52 0.62 3.32 1.10
CA ALA A 52 0.57 2.38 -0.02
C ALA A 52 0.15 0.97 0.43
N LEU A 53 0.66 0.48 1.57
CA LEU A 53 0.22 -0.80 2.16
C LEU A 53 -1.27 -0.80 2.50
N GLU A 54 -1.78 0.31 3.06
CA GLU A 54 -3.21 0.45 3.38
C GLU A 54 -4.09 0.47 2.13
N GLU A 55 -3.66 1.13 1.05
CA GLU A 55 -4.40 1.11 -0.22
C GLU A 55 -4.45 -0.28 -0.87
N VAL A 56 -3.36 -1.04 -0.75
CA VAL A 56 -3.32 -2.43 -1.23
C VAL A 56 -4.25 -3.31 -0.38
N ASP A 57 -4.21 -3.21 0.95
CA ASP A 57 -5.11 -3.97 1.85
C ASP A 57 -6.59 -3.61 1.67
N ALA A 58 -6.88 -2.35 1.31
CA ALA A 58 -8.21 -1.88 0.97
C ALA A 58 -8.70 -2.36 -0.42
N GLY A 59 -7.85 -3.03 -1.20
CA GLY A 59 -8.17 -3.52 -2.55
C GLY A 59 -8.27 -2.42 -3.60
N LEU A 60 -7.73 -1.23 -3.33
CA LEU A 60 -7.75 -0.09 -4.26
C LEU A 60 -6.67 -0.21 -5.34
N ILE A 61 -5.61 -0.97 -5.04
CA ILE A 61 -4.54 -1.28 -5.98
C ILE A 61 -4.76 -2.69 -6.53
N LYS A 62 -5.02 -2.80 -7.84
CA LYS A 62 -5.15 -4.09 -8.52
C LYS A 62 -3.77 -4.62 -8.92
N ILE A 63 -3.34 -5.70 -8.26
CA ILE A 63 -2.13 -6.45 -8.62
C ILE A 63 -2.54 -7.49 -9.66
N LYS A 64 -2.01 -7.39 -10.89
CA LYS A 64 -2.23 -8.37 -11.97
C LYS A 64 -1.03 -9.31 -12.14
#